data_AF-A0A964KY43-F1
#
_entry.id   AF-A0A964KY43-F1
#
_cell.length_a   1.000
_cell.length_b   1.000
_cell.length_c   1.000
_cell.angle_alpha   90.00
_cell.angle_beta   90.00
_cell.angle_gamma   90.00
#
_symmetry.space_group_name_H-M   'P 1'
#
loop_
_entity.id
_entity.type
_entity.pdbx_description
1 polymer ?
#
loop_
_entity_poly.entity_id
_entity_poly.type
_entity_poly.pdbx_seq_one_letter_code
_entity_poly.pdbx_strand_id
1 'polypeptide(L)' 'MKIILFNLAGVEVKEILNLEQDKGFHAVRLSANNLASGVYYYRIQFNGFFKQGKLILIK' A
#
# COMPACT_ATOMS: atom_id res chain seq x y z
N MET A 1 -2.25 -12.16 1.83
CA MET A 1 -1.33 -10.99 1.79
C MET A 1 -2.16 -9.72 1.76
N LYS A 2 -1.81 -8.74 2.59
CA LYS A 2 -2.54 -7.47 2.68
C LYS A 2 -1.59 -6.30 2.40
N ILE A 3 -2.03 -5.37 1.54
CA ILE A 3 -1.35 -4.11 1.26
C ILE A 3 -2.34 -2.97 1.45
N ILE A 4 -2.02 -2.05 2.37
CA ILE A 4 -2.88 -0.91 2.70
C ILE A 4 -2.06 0.38 2.56
N LEU A 5 -2.69 1.43 2.04
CA LEU A 5 -2.16 2.78 1.98
C LEU A 5 -2.73 3.63 3.12
N PHE A 6 -1.86 4.40 3.75
CA PHE A 6 -2.16 5.31 4.85
C PHE A 6 -1.70 6.73 4.49
N ASN A 7 -2.43 7.73 4.98
CA ASN A 7 -1.96 9.12 4.93
C ASN A 7 -0.95 9.42 6.07
N LEU A 8 -0.46 10.66 6.13
CA LEU A 8 0.48 11.12 7.17
C LEU A 8 -0.07 10.99 8.60
N ALA A 9 -1.39 11.08 8.79
CA ALA A 9 -2.03 10.94 10.09
C ALA A 9 -2.21 9.46 10.51
N GLY A 10 -1.78 8.51 9.68
CA GLY A 10 -1.93 7.07 9.94
C GLY A 10 -3.34 6.54 9.69
N VAL A 11 -4.20 7.31 9.01
CA VAL A 11 -5.54 6.87 8.61
C VAL A 11 -5.43 6.02 7.34
N GLU A 12 -6.10 4.87 7.34
CA GLU A 12 -6.26 4.03 6.15
C GLU A 12 -7.04 4.80 5.08
N VAL A 13 -6.41 5.02 3.93
CA VAL A 13 -7.04 5.75 2.81
C VAL A 13 -7.39 4.83 1.64
N LYS A 14 -6.73 3.67 1.53
CA LYS A 14 -6.99 2.71 0.46
C LYS A 14 -6.46 1.33 0.79
N GLU A 15 -7.31 0.32 0.64
CA GLU A 15 -6.85 -1.07 0.52
C GLU A 15 -6.35 -1.29 -0.92
N ILE A 16 -5.06 -1.63 -1.08
CA ILE A 16 -4.44 -1.84 -2.39
C ILE A 16 -4.60 -3.32 -2.82
N LEU A 17 -4.43 -4.22 -1.86
CA LEU A 17 -4.54 -5.67 -2.06
C LEU A 17 -4.97 -6.33 -0.76
N ASN A 18 -5.88 -7.30 -0.82
CA ASN A 18 -6.22 -8.14 0.32
C ASN A 18 -6.66 -9.50 -0.17
N LEU A 19 -5.69 -10.29 -0.62
CA LEU A 19 -5.91 -11.60 -1.25
C LEU A 19 -4.79 -12.55 -0.84
N GLU A 20 -5.11 -13.83 -0.81
CA GLU A 20 -4.09 -14.88 -0.75
C GLU A 20 -3.34 -14.92 -2.09
N GLN A 21 -2.02 -15.12 -2.01
CA GLN A 21 -1.17 -15.21 -3.18
C GLN A 21 -0.26 -16.42 -3.02
N ASP A 22 -0.12 -17.17 -4.10
CA ASP A 22 0.83 -18.28 -4.16
C ASP A 22 2.28 -17.78 -4.10
N LYS A 23 3.21 -18.69 -3.84
CA LYS A 23 4.64 -18.38 -3.85
C LYS A 23 5.06 -17.94 -5.25
N GLY A 24 5.75 -16.81 -5.35
CA GLY A 24 6.25 -16.28 -6.62
C GLY A 24 6.43 -14.77 -6.59
N PHE A 25 6.78 -14.22 -7.75
CA PHE A 25 6.84 -12.77 -7.95
C PHE A 25 5.47 -12.25 -8.38
N HIS A 26 4.98 -11.22 -7.69
CA HIS A 26 3.70 -10.58 -7.98
C HIS A 26 3.90 -9.09 -8.18
N ALA A 27 3.21 -8.52 -9.17
CA ALA A 27 3.15 -7.09 -9.40
C ALA A 27 1.78 -6.56 -8.99
N VAL A 28 1.76 -5.48 -8.22
CA VAL A 28 0.53 -4.83 -7.75
C VAL A 28 0.50 -3.41 -8.29
N ARG A 29 -0.59 -3.03 -8.96
CA ARG A 29 -0.77 -1.68 -9.50
C ARG A 29 -1.59 -0.82 -8.55
N LEU A 30 -1.02 0.31 -8.12
CA LEU A 30 -1.75 1.34 -7.39
C LEU A 30 -2.21 2.45 -8.36
N SER A 31 -3.52 2.64 -8.51
CA SER A 31 -4.07 3.84 -9.15
C SER A 31 -4.17 4.98 -8.14
N ALA A 32 -3.46 6.08 -8.42
CA ALA A 32 -3.35 7.28 -7.59
C ALA A 32 -4.21 8.46 -8.09
N ASN A 33 -5.07 8.25 -9.10
CA ASN A 33 -5.84 9.33 -9.73
C ASN A 33 -6.69 10.14 -8.73
N ASN A 34 -7.22 9.45 -7.71
CA ASN A 34 -8.08 10.04 -6.68
C ASN A 34 -7.32 10.42 -5.40
N LEU A 35 -5.99 10.46 -5.46
CA LEU A 35 -5.14 10.89 -4.35
C LEU A 35 -4.61 12.31 -4.62
N ALA A 36 -4.54 13.11 -3.57
CA ALA A 36 -3.87 14.41 -3.61
C ALA A 36 -2.36 14.22 -3.61
N SER A 37 -1.61 15.17 -4.18
CA SER A 37 -0.15 15.17 -4.04
C SER A 37 0.22 15.24 -2.56
N GLY A 38 1.24 14.49 -2.15
CA GLY A 38 1.62 14.40 -0.76
C GLY A 38 2.37 13.12 -0.40
N VAL A 39 2.60 12.94 0.89
CA VAL A 39 3.30 11.77 1.44
C VAL A 39 2.28 10.76 1.96
N TYR A 40 2.49 9.51 1.61
CA TYR A 40 1.73 8.37 2.07
C TYR A 40 2.66 7.27 2.58
N TYR A 41 2.11 6.35 3.34
CA TYR A 41 2.81 5.14 3.74
C TYR A 41 2.02 3.93 3.27
N TYR A 42 2.69 2.99 2.61
CA TYR A 42 2.08 1.68 2.37
C TYR A 42 2.64 0.66 3.35
N ARG A 43 1.79 -0.28 3.73
CA ARG A 43 2.11 -1.39 4.62
C ARG A 43 1.84 -2.70 3.90
N ILE A 44 2.78 -3.62 3.94
CA ILE A 44 2.66 -4.99 3.43
C ILE A 44 2.68 -5.94 4.61
N GLN A 45 1.68 -6.82 4.69
CA GLN A 45 1.54 -7.82 5.74
C GLN A 45 1.25 -9.21 5.15
N PHE A 46 1.98 -10.22 5.60
CA PHE A 46 1.77 -11.62 5.21
C PHE A 46 2.41 -12.58 6.22
N ASN A 47 1.65 -13.51 6.81
CA ASN A 47 2.18 -14.55 7.71
C ASN A 47 3.20 -14.06 8.75
N GLY A 48 2.87 -12.98 9.48
CA GLY A 48 3.76 -12.37 10.48
C GLY A 48 4.84 -11.44 9.91
N PHE A 49 5.08 -11.46 8.60
CA PHE A 49 5.91 -10.45 7.93
C PHE A 49 5.20 -9.09 7.94
N PHE A 50 5.96 -8.05 8.25
CA PHE A 50 5.53 -6.66 8.22
C PHE A 50 6.59 -5.81 7.54
N LYS A 51 6.18 -5.03 6.54
CA LYS A 51 7.05 -4.02 5.90
C LYS A 51 6.27 -2.75 5.65
N GLN A 52 6.89 -1.62 5.93
CA GLN A 52 6.39 -0.29 5.63
C GLN A 52 7.30 0.39 4.60
N GLY A 53 6.70 1.17 3.70
CA GLY A 53 7.44 2.06 2.80
C GLY A 53 6.77 3.41 2.65
N LYS A 54 7.58 4.44 2.37
CA LYS A 54 7.10 5.80 2.07
C LYS A 54 6.82 5.94 0.58
N LEU A 55 5.69 6.52 0.24
CA LEU A 55 5.29 6.88 -1.11
C LEU A 55 5.14 8.40 -1.17
N ILE A 56 5.81 9.05 -2.12
CA ILE A 56 5.64 10.48 -2.38
C ILE A 56 4.91 10.59 -3.71
N LEU A 57 3.71 11.17 -3.69
CA LEU A 57 2.91 11.43 -4.89
C LEU A 57 3.11 12.88 -5.30
N ILE A 58 3.64 13.08 -6.51
CA ILE A 58 3.80 14.38 -7.17
C ILE A 58 2.94 14.33 -8.43
N LYS A 59 2.15 15.37 -8.67
CA LYS A 59 1.35 15.57 -9.89
C LYS A 59 2.05 16.57 -10.80
#